data_AF-A0A3P6J4R3-F1
#
_entry.id   AF-A0A3P6J4R3-F1
#
_cell.length_a   1.000
_cell.length_b   1.000
_cell.length_c   1.000
_cell.angle_alpha   90.00
_cell.angle_beta   90.00
_cell.angle_gamma   90.00
#
_symmetry.space_group_name_H-M   'P 1'
#
loop_
_entity.id
_entity.type
_entity.pdbx_description
1 polymer ?
#
loop_
_entity_poly.entity_id
_entity_poly.type
_entity_poly.pdbx_seq_one_letter_code
_entity_poly.pdbx_strand_id
1 'polypeptide(L)'
;MAVSQVNGDVDSTGTDFLTIFPWNNNDVDHFPVVAAIDFINSDETTTATVDISYSVYAISGDDITTTIKTKRITVGKKSKETFAFGSDSVYQYLAQGLNLDYPSTKIFVHSSSPISVFAHTYTAEGIGDTFAVLPTAMASKEYSFSLPKHQSAKALGMIYLLPTVADARISLTLITATKTRDYSVTVPAGLTDNVAMFGTPPKDFSLYATSDQPFLIVAAIRMLPASNAKYEFGCFMPIPLTSKNCAEESVNDFHITDLSSASYFTVTSPGSGCSRFQVELSSEKRNSNLTIEPGKSQEPFYFAKGLHGDVAAFRSRNALVEMVRYGGFSVSGSGAFLDNLPSVNQFVTGVTPYLSFRIDDSLTIFGDQATSNTAKNDGTAVTGWKQIKFFDRSFYYTTLVVSSGVHFFSSSGQYILHVSGLSSNYSQGFTPRFVWKGTAAPTPIPPSPSGQTATPTRVTPTGQSVTPTGVTPTGQSVTPTGQSVRPSGSPTTVVTPPKSGSNAAEAFVGLIAMALYFALII
;
A
#
# COMPACT_ATOMS: atom_id res chain seq x y z
N MET A 1 29.34 -4.31 -2.57
CA MET A 1 28.95 -5.72 -2.84
C MET A 1 27.62 -5.72 -3.57
N ALA A 2 27.49 -6.45 -4.69
CA ALA A 2 26.27 -6.48 -5.50
C ALA A 2 25.08 -7.01 -4.70
N VAL A 3 23.91 -6.39 -4.89
CA VAL A 3 22.61 -6.93 -4.46
C VAL A 3 22.47 -8.31 -5.12
N SER A 4 22.70 -9.39 -4.37
CA SER A 4 22.53 -10.73 -4.93
C SER A 4 21.02 -11.02 -5.00
N GLN A 5 20.41 -10.71 -6.14
CA GLN A 5 19.13 -11.31 -6.51
C GLN A 5 19.37 -12.81 -6.63
N VAL A 6 18.81 -13.59 -5.70
CA VAL A 6 18.73 -15.03 -5.88
C VAL A 6 17.65 -15.27 -6.93
N ASN A 7 18.06 -15.72 -8.11
CA ASN A 7 17.22 -16.23 -9.21
C ASN A 7 15.75 -15.78 -9.24
N GLY A 8 15.47 -14.64 -9.87
CA GLY A 8 14.10 -14.23 -10.23
C GLY A 8 13.28 -13.57 -9.13
N ASP A 9 13.75 -13.55 -7.88
CA ASP A 9 13.11 -12.83 -6.79
C ASP A 9 13.28 -11.31 -6.93
N VAL A 10 12.19 -10.56 -6.76
CA VAL A 10 12.17 -9.09 -6.70
C VAL A 10 12.18 -8.66 -5.24
N ASP A 11 12.75 -7.52 -4.90
CA ASP A 11 12.63 -6.97 -3.55
C ASP A 11 12.08 -5.53 -3.60
N SER A 12 11.85 -4.93 -2.44
CA SER A 12 11.33 -3.57 -2.35
C SER A 12 12.37 -2.47 -2.70
N THR A 13 13.53 -2.85 -3.24
CA THR A 13 14.50 -1.97 -3.90
C THR A 13 14.34 -2.13 -5.41
N GLY A 14 14.26 -1.02 -6.14
CA GLY A 14 13.97 -1.07 -7.57
C GLY A 14 14.32 0.22 -8.31
N THR A 15 13.99 0.24 -9.60
CA THR A 15 14.23 1.40 -10.49
C THR A 15 12.97 2.22 -10.71
N ASP A 16 11.81 1.58 -10.75
CA ASP A 16 10.55 2.20 -11.14
C ASP A 16 9.54 2.08 -10.00
N PHE A 17 8.89 3.19 -9.63
CA PHE A 17 7.93 3.25 -8.53
C PHE A 17 6.72 4.07 -8.94
N LEU A 18 5.55 3.67 -8.44
CA LEU A 18 4.31 4.42 -8.59
C LEU A 18 3.62 4.49 -7.23
N THR A 19 3.33 5.71 -6.77
CA THR A 19 2.72 5.95 -5.47
C THR A 19 1.81 7.18 -5.48
N ILE A 20 1.20 7.45 -4.34
CA ILE A 20 0.35 8.61 -4.07
C ILE A 20 0.43 8.91 -2.56
N PHE A 21 0.21 10.16 -2.18
CA PHE A 21 0.05 10.53 -0.77
C PHE A 21 -1.42 10.49 -0.37
N PRO A 22 -1.79 9.66 0.63
CA PRO A 22 -3.10 9.73 1.24
C PRO A 22 -3.28 11.05 2.02
N TRP A 23 -4.53 11.49 2.17
CA TRP A 23 -4.84 12.65 3.02
C TRP A 23 -4.66 12.30 4.51
N ASN A 24 -3.88 13.09 5.26
CA ASN A 24 -3.64 12.89 6.70
C ASN A 24 -4.72 13.63 7.54
N ASN A 25 -4.64 13.56 8.87
CA ASN A 25 -5.57 14.09 9.87
C ASN A 25 -5.69 15.62 9.92
N ASN A 26 -4.98 16.34 9.05
CA ASN A 26 -5.11 17.79 8.97
C ASN A 26 -6.53 18.20 8.58
N ASP A 27 -6.97 19.33 9.13
CA ASP A 27 -8.25 19.92 8.75
C ASP A 27 -8.16 20.48 7.31
N VAL A 28 -9.30 20.52 6.64
CA VAL A 28 -9.44 21.02 5.27
C VAL A 28 -8.93 22.46 5.16
N ASP A 29 -9.05 23.23 6.25
CA ASP A 29 -8.70 24.66 6.36
C ASP A 29 -7.26 24.93 6.87
N HIS A 30 -6.56 23.92 7.40
CA HIS A 30 -5.22 24.07 7.98
C HIS A 30 -4.27 23.05 7.36
N PHE A 31 -3.65 23.42 6.24
CA PHE A 31 -2.85 22.53 5.42
C PHE A 31 -1.34 22.81 5.51
N PRO A 32 -0.65 22.28 6.53
CA PRO A 32 0.73 21.89 6.34
C PRO A 32 0.84 20.36 6.44
N VAL A 33 0.52 19.68 5.34
CA VAL A 33 0.97 18.30 5.16
C VAL A 33 2.41 18.34 4.68
N VAL A 34 3.30 17.75 5.46
CA VAL A 34 4.64 17.41 5.04
C VAL A 34 4.53 16.10 4.24
N ALA A 35 4.38 16.26 2.93
CA ALA A 35 4.44 15.19 1.95
C ALA A 35 5.85 15.16 1.35
N ALA A 36 6.61 14.10 1.59
CA ALA A 36 7.97 13.99 1.11
C ALA A 36 8.30 12.54 0.75
N ILE A 37 9.23 12.37 -0.19
CA ILE A 37 9.85 11.08 -0.49
C ILE A 37 11.34 11.18 -0.23
N ASP A 38 11.88 10.23 0.52
CA ASP A 38 13.31 9.98 0.63
C ASP A 38 13.72 8.90 -0.39
N PHE A 39 14.68 9.24 -1.23
CA PHE A 39 15.34 8.35 -2.17
C PHE A 39 16.70 7.94 -1.62
N ILE A 40 16.94 6.65 -1.42
CA ILE A 40 18.17 6.16 -0.81
C ILE A 40 18.93 5.24 -1.75
N ASN A 41 20.16 5.62 -2.04
CA ASN A 41 21.08 4.83 -2.84
C ASN A 41 22.04 4.07 -1.92
N SER A 42 21.90 2.74 -1.91
CA SER A 42 22.76 1.84 -1.13
C SER A 42 24.06 1.47 -1.83
N ASP A 43 24.24 1.86 -3.10
CA ASP A 43 25.44 1.57 -3.86
C ASP A 43 26.65 2.37 -3.34
N GLU A 44 27.79 1.70 -3.26
CA GLU A 44 29.05 2.27 -2.75
C GLU A 44 29.88 2.92 -3.84
N THR A 45 29.54 2.68 -5.10
CA THR A 45 30.39 2.95 -6.27
C THR A 45 29.75 3.90 -7.26
N THR A 46 28.43 3.92 -7.36
CA THR A 46 27.66 4.66 -8.37
C THR A 46 26.67 5.62 -7.73
N THR A 47 26.53 6.79 -8.36
CA THR A 47 25.49 7.78 -8.05
C THR A 47 24.27 7.43 -8.88
N ALA A 48 23.08 7.45 -8.27
CA ALA A 48 21.82 7.26 -8.99
C ALA A 48 21.29 8.60 -9.51
N THR A 49 20.75 8.61 -10.72
CA THR A 49 19.91 9.73 -11.21
C THR A 49 18.46 9.31 -11.05
N VAL A 50 17.64 10.20 -10.47
CA VAL A 50 16.24 9.94 -10.19
C VAL A 50 15.38 10.98 -10.90
N ASP A 51 14.49 10.50 -11.77
CA ASP A 51 13.48 11.25 -12.49
C ASP A 51 12.12 11.10 -11.81
N ILE A 52 11.58 12.20 -11.33
CA ILE A 52 10.32 12.28 -10.59
C ILE A 52 9.31 12.98 -11.50
N SER A 53 8.24 12.28 -11.87
CA SER A 53 7.11 12.82 -12.62
C SER A 53 5.86 12.71 -11.75
N TYR A 54 5.22 13.82 -11.43
CA TYR A 54 4.09 13.82 -10.51
C TYR A 54 2.99 14.75 -10.98
N SER A 55 1.75 14.32 -10.75
CA SER A 55 0.58 15.13 -11.03
C SER A 55 0.24 16.02 -9.85
N VAL A 56 -0.12 17.26 -10.17
CA VAL A 56 -0.67 18.22 -9.21
C VAL A 56 -2.00 18.74 -9.71
N TYR A 57 -2.90 19.03 -8.79
CA TYR A 57 -4.21 19.57 -9.12
C TYR A 57 -4.31 21.07 -8.80
N ALA A 58 -5.13 21.78 -9.56
CA ALA A 58 -5.52 23.15 -9.28
C ALA A 58 -7.04 23.29 -9.39
N ILE A 59 -7.63 24.00 -8.44
CA ILE A 59 -9.07 24.30 -8.39
C ILE A 59 -9.26 25.75 -8.83
N SER A 60 -10.10 25.97 -9.84
CA SER A 60 -10.48 27.30 -10.32
C SER A 60 -11.99 27.36 -10.51
N GLY A 61 -12.70 27.95 -9.54
CA GLY A 61 -14.15 27.85 -9.48
C GLY A 61 -14.57 26.39 -9.27
N ASP A 62 -15.43 25.88 -10.15
CA ASP A 62 -15.88 24.47 -10.13
C ASP A 62 -14.96 23.54 -10.94
N ASP A 63 -13.99 24.08 -11.67
CA ASP A 63 -13.09 23.30 -12.52
C ASP A 63 -11.88 22.79 -11.73
N ILE A 64 -11.60 21.49 -11.85
CA ILE A 64 -10.38 20.87 -11.35
C ILE A 64 -9.51 20.50 -12.55
N THR A 65 -8.29 21.04 -12.59
CA THR A 65 -7.30 20.73 -13.63
C THR A 65 -6.14 19.95 -13.04
N THR A 66 -5.56 19.04 -13.83
CA THR A 66 -4.39 18.26 -13.44
C THR A 66 -3.24 18.58 -14.39
N THR A 67 -2.06 18.84 -13.84
CA THR A 67 -0.83 19.09 -14.61
C THR A 67 0.30 18.19 -14.14
N ILE A 68 1.20 17.82 -15.05
CA ILE A 68 2.40 17.05 -14.70
C ILE A 68 3.54 18.01 -14.42
N LYS A 69 4.20 17.82 -13.28
CA LYS A 69 5.51 18.40 -12.96
C LYS A 69 6.58 17.33 -13.08
N THR A 70 7.76 17.72 -13.54
CA THR A 70 8.93 16.82 -13.62
C THR A 70 10.12 17.42 -12.91
N LYS A 71 10.91 16.57 -12.27
CA LYS A 71 12.15 16.95 -11.59
C LYS A 71 13.17 15.82 -11.73
N ARG A 72 14.41 16.18 -12.04
CA ARG A 72 15.56 15.29 -11.97
C ARG A 72 16.42 15.66 -10.75
N ILE A 73 16.83 14.67 -9.98
CA ILE A 73 17.78 14.78 -8.87
C ILE A 73 18.86 13.71 -8.98
N THR A 74 19.93 13.86 -8.20
CA THR A 74 21.03 12.89 -8.11
C THR A 74 21.19 12.42 -6.68
N VAL A 75 21.15 11.12 -6.45
CA VAL A 75 21.36 10.52 -5.12
C VAL A 75 22.78 9.95 -5.08
N GLY A 76 23.62 10.57 -4.25
CA GLY A 76 25.01 10.15 -4.03
C GLY A 76 25.15 8.70 -3.56
N LYS A 77 26.39 8.23 -3.52
CA LYS A 77 26.73 6.87 -3.04
C LYS A 77 26.47 6.80 -1.54
N LYS A 78 25.85 5.71 -1.07
CA LYS A 78 25.53 5.52 0.37
C LYS A 78 24.90 6.77 1.00
N SER A 79 23.99 7.42 0.27
CA SER A 79 23.36 8.66 0.70
C SER A 79 21.87 8.64 0.43
N LYS A 80 21.19 9.66 0.93
CA LYS A 80 19.79 9.95 0.64
C LYS A 80 19.62 11.32 0.01
N GLU A 81 18.53 11.52 -0.72
CA GLU A 81 18.00 12.82 -1.09
C GLU A 81 16.51 12.88 -0.78
N THR A 82 16.05 14.00 -0.26
CA THR A 82 14.64 14.24 0.06
C THR A 82 14.01 15.14 -0.99
N PHE A 83 12.87 14.73 -1.54
CA PHE A 83 12.05 15.60 -2.37
C PHE A 83 10.71 15.88 -1.67
N ALA A 84 10.48 17.15 -1.37
CA ALA A 84 9.23 17.62 -0.76
C ALA A 84 8.22 18.00 -1.85
N PHE A 85 6.96 17.68 -1.59
CA PHE A 85 5.84 17.94 -2.48
C PHE A 85 4.98 19.08 -1.93
N GLY A 86 4.35 19.83 -2.83
CA GLY A 86 3.37 20.84 -2.45
C GLY A 86 2.06 20.22 -1.99
N SER A 87 1.23 21.03 -1.34
CA SER A 87 -0.14 20.66 -0.94
C SER A 87 -1.02 20.24 -2.12
N ASP A 88 -0.71 20.74 -3.32
CA ASP A 88 -1.34 20.38 -4.58
C ASP A 88 -1.08 18.93 -5.02
N SER A 89 -0.27 18.18 -4.27
CA SER A 89 0.03 16.76 -4.48
C SER A 89 -0.74 15.83 -3.53
N VAL A 90 -1.68 16.36 -2.75
CA VAL A 90 -2.49 15.59 -1.78
C VAL A 90 -3.95 16.05 -1.88
N TYR A 91 -4.83 15.19 -2.39
CA TYR A 91 -6.24 15.54 -2.55
C TYR A 91 -7.06 15.16 -1.30
N GLN A 92 -7.84 16.11 -0.77
CA GLN A 92 -8.53 15.99 0.53
C GLN A 92 -10.05 15.83 0.47
N TYR A 93 -10.69 16.09 -0.68
CA TYR A 93 -12.16 16.06 -0.77
C TYR A 93 -12.65 14.65 -1.15
N LEU A 94 -12.49 13.72 -0.21
CA LEU A 94 -12.71 12.29 -0.41
C LEU A 94 -14.01 11.81 0.24
N ALA A 95 -14.69 10.88 -0.42
CA ALA A 95 -15.94 10.27 0.03
C ALA A 95 -15.81 8.75 0.26
N GLN A 96 -16.75 8.18 1.02
CA GLN A 96 -16.89 6.72 1.19
C GLN A 96 -17.33 6.04 -0.10
N GLY A 97 -17.00 4.75 -0.23
CA GLY A 97 -17.30 3.94 -1.40
C GLY A 97 -16.25 4.06 -2.51
N LEU A 98 -16.48 3.33 -3.60
CA LEU A 98 -15.60 3.34 -4.77
C LEU A 98 -15.89 4.57 -5.62
N ASN A 99 -14.86 5.39 -5.87
CA ASN A 99 -14.95 6.60 -6.68
C ASN A 99 -13.78 6.65 -7.66
N LEU A 100 -14.02 7.18 -8.87
CA LEU A 100 -13.02 7.32 -9.95
C LEU A 100 -12.82 8.79 -10.37
N ASP A 101 -13.49 9.75 -9.73
CA ASP A 101 -13.56 11.14 -10.19
C ASP A 101 -12.63 12.08 -9.42
N TYR A 102 -11.59 11.53 -8.77
CA TYR A 102 -10.61 12.35 -8.06
C TYR A 102 -9.48 12.78 -8.99
N PRO A 103 -9.05 14.06 -8.92
CA PRO A 103 -7.93 14.51 -9.72
C PRO A 103 -6.67 13.72 -9.40
N SER A 104 -5.79 13.60 -10.39
CA SER A 104 -4.58 12.83 -10.18
C SER A 104 -3.59 13.55 -9.28
N THR A 105 -3.12 12.81 -8.27
CA THR A 105 -1.93 13.13 -7.48
C THR A 105 -0.91 11.98 -7.55
N LYS A 106 -0.96 11.18 -8.62
CA LYS A 106 -0.04 10.06 -8.85
C LYS A 106 1.40 10.58 -8.97
N ILE A 107 2.34 9.82 -8.42
CA ILE A 107 3.77 10.11 -8.44
C ILE A 107 4.47 8.89 -9.05
N PHE A 108 5.10 9.09 -10.20
CA PHE A 108 5.95 8.12 -10.85
C PHE A 108 7.42 8.50 -10.68
N VAL A 109 8.25 7.52 -10.32
CA VAL A 109 9.68 7.69 -10.11
C VAL A 109 10.42 6.67 -10.96
N HIS A 110 11.41 7.14 -11.71
CA HIS A 110 12.38 6.30 -12.41
C HIS A 110 13.79 6.60 -11.90
N SER A 111 14.59 5.57 -11.64
CA SER A 111 15.97 5.66 -11.19
C SER A 111 16.90 4.89 -12.12
N SER A 112 18.09 5.45 -12.38
CA SER A 112 19.11 4.82 -13.21
C SER A 112 19.71 3.53 -12.61
N SER A 113 19.51 3.31 -11.32
CA SER A 113 19.95 2.12 -10.57
C SER A 113 18.97 1.80 -9.43
N PRO A 114 18.97 0.57 -8.89
CA PRO A 114 18.09 0.21 -7.79
C PRO A 114 18.30 1.10 -6.56
N ILE A 115 17.20 1.68 -6.06
CA ILE A 115 17.16 2.52 -4.85
C ILE A 115 16.03 2.04 -3.92
N SER A 116 16.09 2.45 -2.66
CA SER A 116 14.96 2.32 -1.73
C SER A 116 14.21 3.64 -1.66
N VAL A 117 12.89 3.58 -1.59
CA VAL A 117 12.01 4.75 -1.63
C VAL A 117 11.08 4.71 -0.43
N PHE A 118 11.12 5.77 0.39
CA PHE A 118 10.26 5.91 1.57
C PHE A 118 9.40 7.15 1.42
N ALA A 119 8.09 6.99 1.58
CA ALA A 119 7.14 8.10 1.52
C ALA A 119 6.69 8.47 2.92
N HIS A 120 6.59 9.78 3.16
CA HIS A 120 6.30 10.38 4.45
C HIS A 120 5.06 11.24 4.32
N THR A 121 4.12 11.09 5.24
CA THR A 121 2.94 11.95 5.32
C THR A 121 2.73 12.35 6.76
N TYR A 122 3.10 13.58 7.10
CA TYR A 122 2.97 14.13 8.45
C TYR A 122 2.20 15.45 8.45
N THR A 123 1.50 15.77 9.53
CA THR A 123 1.01 17.12 9.80
C THR A 123 2.14 17.97 10.41
N ALA A 124 1.95 19.28 10.53
CA ALA A 124 2.91 20.15 11.23
C ALA A 124 3.13 19.76 12.70
N GLU A 125 2.15 19.11 13.33
CA GLU A 125 2.23 18.61 14.71
C GLU A 125 3.04 17.31 14.83
N GLY A 126 3.43 16.69 13.71
CA GLY A 126 4.17 15.42 13.68
C GLY A 126 3.30 14.17 13.63
N ILE A 127 1.99 14.31 13.50
CA ILE A 127 1.02 13.21 13.34
C ILE A 127 1.16 12.65 11.93
N GLY A 128 1.44 11.37 11.79
CA GLY A 128 1.70 10.79 10.48
C GLY A 128 2.27 9.40 10.54
N ASP A 129 2.70 8.94 9.37
CA ASP A 129 3.36 7.65 9.20
C ASP A 129 4.34 7.71 8.03
N THR A 130 5.18 6.67 7.94
CA THR A 130 6.14 6.46 6.87
C THR A 130 5.96 5.06 6.33
N PHE A 131 6.04 4.89 5.01
CA PHE A 131 5.94 3.58 4.39
C PHE A 131 6.98 3.36 3.30
N ALA A 132 7.39 2.10 3.14
CA ALA A 132 8.17 1.67 1.98
C ALA A 132 7.30 1.71 0.72
N VAL A 133 7.75 2.45 -0.28
CA VAL A 133 7.12 2.47 -1.59
C VAL A 133 7.59 1.26 -2.38
N LEU A 134 6.65 0.42 -2.80
CA LEU A 134 6.98 -0.79 -3.55
C LEU A 134 7.31 -0.44 -5.00
N PRO A 135 8.36 -1.03 -5.60
CA PRO A 135 8.63 -0.84 -7.01
C PRO A 135 7.52 -1.45 -7.87
N THR A 136 7.30 -0.89 -9.05
CA THR A 136 6.28 -1.38 -9.99
C THR A 136 6.52 -2.82 -10.43
N ALA A 137 7.75 -3.31 -10.35
CA ALA A 137 8.09 -4.71 -10.58
C ALA A 137 7.45 -5.67 -9.55
N MET A 138 7.09 -5.17 -8.36
CA MET A 138 6.31 -5.91 -7.36
C MET A 138 4.80 -5.80 -7.56
N ALA A 139 4.31 -5.03 -8.54
CA ALA A 139 2.88 -4.97 -8.81
C ALA A 139 2.32 -6.35 -9.13
N SER A 140 1.16 -6.68 -8.58
CA SER A 140 0.46 -7.94 -8.85
C SER A 140 -0.96 -7.69 -9.29
N LYS A 141 -1.63 -8.77 -9.67
CA LYS A 141 -3.05 -8.79 -9.99
C LYS A 141 -3.90 -9.09 -8.75
N GLU A 142 -3.28 -9.40 -7.61
CA GLU A 142 -3.95 -10.03 -6.48
C GLU A 142 -3.42 -9.49 -5.14
N TYR A 143 -4.34 -9.05 -4.29
CA TYR A 143 -4.04 -8.55 -2.94
C TYR A 143 -5.10 -9.04 -1.96
N SER A 144 -4.69 -9.27 -0.71
CA SER A 144 -5.60 -9.44 0.42
C SER A 144 -5.03 -8.78 1.65
N PHE A 145 -5.83 -8.02 2.38
CA PHE A 145 -5.43 -7.47 3.68
C PHE A 145 -6.67 -7.09 4.48
N SER A 146 -6.48 -6.83 5.77
CA SER A 146 -7.53 -6.39 6.67
C SER A 146 -7.08 -5.16 7.42
N LEU A 147 -8.01 -4.25 7.69
CA LEU A 147 -7.72 -2.99 8.37
C LEU A 147 -8.62 -2.82 9.59
N PRO A 148 -8.10 -2.19 10.67
CA PRO A 148 -8.91 -1.83 11.82
C PRO A 148 -9.96 -0.77 11.46
N LYS A 149 -11.05 -0.71 12.24
CA LYS A 149 -11.99 0.41 12.17
C LYS A 149 -11.32 1.73 12.54
N HIS A 150 -11.71 2.79 11.85
CA HIS A 150 -11.50 4.16 12.33
C HIS A 150 -12.62 4.60 13.29
N GLN A 151 -12.32 5.51 14.21
CA GLN A 151 -13.27 5.96 15.24
C GLN A 151 -13.57 7.46 15.15
N SER A 152 -14.23 7.89 14.07
CA SER A 152 -14.83 9.22 13.95
C SER A 152 -15.69 9.32 12.68
N ALA A 153 -16.70 10.21 12.68
CA ALA A 153 -17.45 10.58 11.49
C ALA A 153 -16.62 11.39 10.47
N LYS A 154 -15.54 12.05 10.93
CA LYS A 154 -14.59 12.79 10.08
C LYS A 154 -13.46 11.90 9.53
N ALA A 155 -13.43 10.63 9.93
CA ALA A 155 -12.38 9.69 9.57
C ALA A 155 -12.72 8.93 8.29
N LEU A 156 -11.68 8.48 7.61
CA LEU A 156 -11.77 7.76 6.35
C LEU A 156 -10.59 6.81 6.24
N GLY A 157 -10.85 5.53 6.01
CA GLY A 157 -9.84 4.65 5.42
C GLY A 157 -9.84 4.85 3.90
N MET A 158 -8.66 4.83 3.30
CA MET A 158 -8.46 5.09 1.88
C MET A 158 -7.68 3.94 1.27
N ILE A 159 -8.17 3.46 0.13
CA ILE A 159 -7.51 2.40 -0.64
C ILE A 159 -7.38 2.90 -2.07
N TYR A 160 -6.18 3.35 -2.43
CA TYR A 160 -5.87 3.83 -3.76
C TYR A 160 -5.48 2.67 -4.67
N LEU A 161 -6.01 2.65 -5.89
CA LEU A 161 -5.74 1.61 -6.88
C LEU A 161 -4.87 2.20 -7.99
N LEU A 162 -3.66 1.65 -8.17
CA LEU A 162 -2.63 2.24 -9.04
C LEU A 162 -2.19 1.23 -10.11
N PRO A 163 -2.85 1.14 -11.28
CA PRO A 163 -2.39 0.33 -12.40
C PRO A 163 -0.98 0.75 -12.84
N THR A 164 -0.10 -0.22 -13.09
CA THR A 164 1.32 0.06 -13.37
C THR A 164 1.72 -0.11 -14.84
N VAL A 165 0.91 -0.81 -15.64
CA VAL A 165 1.26 -1.17 -17.03
C VAL A 165 0.27 -0.60 -18.04
N ALA A 166 -1.02 -0.81 -17.81
CA ALA A 166 -2.11 -0.39 -18.66
C ALA A 166 -3.38 -0.25 -17.81
N ASP A 167 -4.43 0.33 -18.39
CA ASP A 167 -5.74 0.40 -17.76
C ASP A 167 -6.18 -0.98 -17.25
N ALA A 168 -6.66 -1.02 -16.02
CA ALA A 168 -6.90 -2.27 -15.29
C ALA A 168 -8.36 -2.37 -14.86
N ARG A 169 -9.01 -3.50 -15.13
CA ARG A 169 -10.30 -3.82 -14.56
C ARG A 169 -10.10 -4.48 -13.19
N ILE A 170 -10.28 -3.69 -12.14
CA ILE A 170 -10.06 -4.11 -10.76
C ILE A 170 -11.39 -4.42 -10.11
N SER A 171 -11.49 -5.61 -9.50
CA SER A 171 -12.60 -6.04 -8.68
C SER A 171 -12.18 -6.08 -7.21
N LEU A 172 -13.06 -5.57 -6.34
CA LEU A 172 -12.86 -5.53 -4.89
C LEU A 172 -13.99 -6.30 -4.20
N THR A 173 -13.64 -7.23 -3.32
CA THR A 173 -14.57 -7.86 -2.38
C THR A 173 -14.27 -7.38 -0.98
N LEU A 174 -15.19 -6.60 -0.42
CA LEU A 174 -15.11 -6.05 0.93
C LEU A 174 -16.00 -6.86 1.87
N ILE A 175 -15.43 -7.43 2.93
CA ILE A 175 -16.15 -8.18 3.96
C ILE A 175 -16.10 -7.42 5.29
N THR A 176 -17.26 -7.07 5.81
CA THR A 176 -17.45 -6.52 7.17
C THR A 176 -18.21 -7.53 8.03
N ALA A 177 -18.26 -7.33 9.35
CA ALA A 177 -19.02 -8.19 10.26
C ALA A 177 -20.50 -8.43 9.86
N THR A 178 -21.09 -7.49 9.12
CA THR A 178 -22.52 -7.52 8.77
C THR A 178 -22.83 -7.79 7.30
N LYS A 179 -21.87 -7.53 6.40
CA LYS A 179 -22.12 -7.49 4.95
C LYS A 179 -20.84 -7.79 4.17
N THR A 180 -21.00 -8.52 3.07
CA THR A 180 -20.05 -8.59 1.96
C THR A 180 -20.55 -7.70 0.83
N ARG A 181 -19.65 -6.95 0.19
CA ARG A 181 -19.94 -6.14 -0.99
C ARG A 181 -18.86 -6.30 -2.03
N ASP A 182 -19.29 -6.46 -3.26
CA ASP A 182 -18.41 -6.53 -4.42
C ASP A 182 -18.50 -5.23 -5.22
N TYR A 183 -17.34 -4.79 -5.71
CA TYR A 183 -17.21 -3.63 -6.56
C TYR A 183 -16.34 -3.99 -7.77
N SER A 184 -16.53 -3.29 -8.88
CA SER A 184 -15.68 -3.42 -10.05
C SER A 184 -15.54 -2.07 -10.73
N VAL A 185 -14.33 -1.74 -11.15
CA VAL A 185 -14.00 -0.47 -11.81
C VAL A 185 -12.89 -0.69 -12.83
N THR A 186 -12.94 0.03 -13.94
CA THR A 186 -11.80 0.16 -14.86
C THR A 186 -11.01 1.40 -14.45
N VAL A 187 -9.76 1.20 -14.04
CA VAL A 187 -8.88 2.25 -13.55
C VAL A 187 -7.86 2.58 -14.63
N PRO A 188 -7.78 3.85 -15.08
CA PRO A 188 -6.77 4.26 -16.04
C PRO A 188 -5.35 4.32 -15.46
N ALA A 189 -4.36 3.95 -16.27
CA ALA A 189 -2.95 3.93 -15.85
C ALA A 189 -2.23 5.28 -16.00
N GLY A 190 -2.76 6.21 -16.80
CA GLY A 190 -2.08 7.46 -17.11
C GLY A 190 -1.86 8.35 -15.89
N LEU A 191 -0.74 9.09 -15.91
CA LEU A 191 -0.34 9.93 -14.78
C LEU A 191 -1.34 11.07 -14.55
N THR A 192 -1.93 11.64 -15.60
CA THR A 192 -2.97 12.69 -15.50
C THR A 192 -4.37 12.16 -15.31
N ASP A 193 -4.59 10.86 -15.51
CA ASP A 193 -5.91 10.28 -15.39
C ASP A 193 -6.35 10.25 -13.93
N ASN A 194 -7.66 10.40 -13.73
CA ASN A 194 -8.25 10.40 -12.41
C ASN A 194 -7.86 9.15 -11.60
N VAL A 195 -7.88 9.32 -10.28
CA VAL A 195 -7.48 8.29 -9.32
C VAL A 195 -8.71 7.53 -8.85
N ALA A 196 -8.65 6.20 -8.98
CA ALA A 196 -9.60 5.32 -8.32
C ALA A 196 -9.23 5.15 -6.84
N MET A 197 -10.18 5.44 -5.96
CA MET A 197 -10.02 5.27 -4.52
C MET A 197 -11.29 4.70 -3.90
N PHE A 198 -11.12 3.72 -3.01
CA PHE A 198 -12.19 3.20 -2.18
C PHE A 198 -12.13 3.77 -0.77
N GLY A 199 -13.13 4.57 -0.40
CA GLY A 199 -13.29 5.11 0.94
C GLY A 199 -13.99 4.09 1.85
N THR A 200 -13.33 3.68 2.94
CA THR A 200 -13.80 2.57 3.78
C THR A 200 -14.93 3.01 4.73
N PRO A 201 -15.82 2.09 5.14
CA PRO A 201 -16.74 2.34 6.24
C PRO A 201 -16.00 2.39 7.59
N PRO A 202 -16.63 2.96 8.66
CA PRO A 202 -16.11 2.95 10.03
C PRO A 202 -16.28 1.57 10.70
N LYS A 203 -15.77 0.52 10.06
CA LYS A 203 -15.85 -0.87 10.50
C LYS A 203 -14.54 -1.57 10.20
N ASP A 204 -14.20 -2.56 11.02
CA ASP A 204 -13.17 -3.53 10.66
C ASP A 204 -13.62 -4.23 9.37
N PHE A 205 -12.67 -4.48 8.48
CA PHE A 205 -12.95 -5.14 7.21
C PHE A 205 -11.77 -5.96 6.72
N SER A 206 -12.10 -6.93 5.88
CA SER A 206 -11.14 -7.63 5.01
C SER A 206 -11.43 -7.26 3.56
N LEU A 207 -10.37 -6.99 2.81
CA LEU A 207 -10.42 -6.68 1.39
C LEU A 207 -9.69 -7.77 0.61
N TYR A 208 -10.32 -8.22 -0.47
CA TYR A 208 -9.70 -9.00 -1.53
C TYR A 208 -9.79 -8.22 -2.82
N ALA A 209 -8.65 -7.99 -3.48
CA ALA A 209 -8.60 -7.25 -4.73
C ALA A 209 -8.03 -8.14 -5.84
N THR A 210 -8.65 -8.09 -7.02
CA THR A 210 -8.23 -8.87 -8.19
C THR A 210 -8.28 -8.02 -9.45
N SER A 211 -7.38 -8.23 -10.39
CA SER A 211 -7.30 -7.44 -11.62
C SER A 211 -6.91 -8.27 -12.84
N ASP A 212 -7.23 -7.78 -14.04
CA ASP A 212 -6.71 -8.33 -15.30
C ASP A 212 -5.29 -7.82 -15.63
N GLN A 213 -4.89 -6.66 -15.09
CA GLN A 213 -3.56 -6.07 -15.20
C GLN A 213 -2.87 -5.86 -13.84
N PRO A 214 -1.53 -5.88 -13.76
CA PRO A 214 -0.81 -5.55 -12.54
C PRO A 214 -1.11 -4.13 -12.05
N PHE A 215 -1.28 -4.00 -10.73
CA PHE A 215 -1.51 -2.73 -10.06
C PHE A 215 -0.86 -2.76 -8.67
N LEU A 216 -0.69 -1.58 -8.07
CA LEU A 216 -0.26 -1.38 -6.69
C LEU A 216 -1.41 -0.81 -5.85
N ILE A 217 -1.33 -0.98 -4.54
CA ILE A 217 -2.28 -0.40 -3.58
C ILE A 217 -1.51 0.49 -2.59
N VAL A 218 -2.04 1.67 -2.32
CA VAL A 218 -1.70 2.45 -1.12
C VAL A 218 -2.91 2.42 -0.20
N ALA A 219 -2.74 1.89 1.01
CA ALA A 219 -3.79 1.78 2.02
C ALA A 219 -3.46 2.70 3.20
N ALA A 220 -4.47 3.42 3.70
CA ALA A 220 -4.28 4.35 4.79
C ALA A 220 -5.54 4.54 5.64
N ILE A 221 -5.37 4.96 6.88
CA ILE A 221 -6.46 5.27 7.81
C ILE A 221 -6.21 6.62 8.45
N ARG A 222 -7.16 7.54 8.22
CA ARG A 222 -7.25 8.78 8.99
C ARG A 222 -7.93 8.50 10.32
N MET A 223 -7.49 9.24 11.33
CA MET A 223 -7.94 9.13 12.71
C MET A 223 -7.86 7.68 13.22
N LEU A 224 -6.74 7.03 12.91
CA LEU A 224 -6.40 5.72 13.45
C LEU A 224 -6.28 5.86 14.97
N PRO A 225 -6.99 5.06 15.79
CA PRO A 225 -6.90 5.19 17.23
C PRO A 225 -5.46 4.98 17.72
N ALA A 226 -4.95 5.88 18.56
CA ALA A 226 -3.67 5.74 19.26
C ALA A 226 -3.88 5.50 20.77
N SER A 227 -5.02 5.97 21.30
CA SER A 227 -5.55 5.66 22.63
C SER A 227 -7.05 5.93 22.67
N ASN A 228 -7.70 5.81 23.83
CA ASN A 228 -9.15 6.07 23.99
C ASN A 228 -9.58 7.49 23.60
N ALA A 229 -8.66 8.46 23.56
CA ALA A 229 -8.97 9.86 23.24
C ALA A 229 -8.00 10.48 22.21
N LYS A 230 -7.07 9.68 21.68
CA LYS A 230 -6.05 10.16 20.75
C LYS A 230 -6.15 9.41 19.42
N TYR A 231 -6.00 10.15 18.34
CA TYR A 231 -5.95 9.63 16.99
C TYR A 231 -4.65 10.04 16.30
N GLU A 232 -4.19 9.15 15.43
CA GLU A 232 -3.00 9.27 14.59
C GLU A 232 -3.39 8.91 13.15
N PHE A 233 -2.41 8.76 12.29
CA PHE A 233 -2.58 8.35 10.91
C PHE A 233 -1.70 7.12 10.66
N GLY A 234 -2.19 6.16 9.89
CA GLY A 234 -1.39 5.01 9.48
C GLY A 234 -1.51 4.79 7.99
N CYS A 235 -0.41 4.43 7.34
CA CYS A 235 -0.41 4.12 5.91
C CYS A 235 0.69 3.12 5.54
N PHE A 236 0.41 2.31 4.52
CA PHE A 236 1.37 1.36 3.97
C PHE A 236 0.97 0.97 2.55
N MET A 237 1.89 0.30 1.86
CA MET A 237 1.57 -0.43 0.62
C MET A 237 1.44 -1.92 0.95
N PRO A 238 0.25 -2.52 0.81
CA PRO A 238 0.07 -3.95 1.06
C PRO A 238 1.00 -4.80 0.19
N ILE A 239 1.55 -5.87 0.76
CA ILE A 239 2.32 -6.86 0.00
C ILE A 239 1.37 -7.60 -0.95
N PRO A 240 1.71 -7.73 -2.25
CA PRO A 240 0.92 -8.49 -3.18
C PRO A 240 1.00 -9.99 -2.91
N LEU A 241 -0.11 -10.69 -3.16
CA LEU A 241 -0.18 -12.14 -2.99
C LEU A 241 0.76 -12.85 -3.97
N THR A 242 1.46 -13.87 -3.46
CA THR A 242 2.24 -14.82 -4.27
C THR A 242 1.42 -16.06 -4.67
N SER A 243 0.37 -16.38 -3.91
CA SER A 243 -0.56 -17.48 -4.20
C SER A 243 -1.94 -17.20 -3.59
N LYS A 244 -2.99 -17.60 -4.30
CA LYS A 244 -4.39 -17.62 -3.81
C LYS A 244 -4.80 -18.94 -3.15
N ASN A 245 -3.90 -19.90 -3.08
CA ASN A 245 -4.25 -21.25 -2.69
C ASN A 245 -4.51 -21.35 -1.18
N CYS A 246 -5.64 -21.97 -0.84
CA CYS A 246 -6.17 -22.04 0.53
C CYS A 246 -5.92 -23.39 1.24
N ALA A 247 -5.28 -24.34 0.56
CA ALA A 247 -5.21 -25.74 0.97
C ALA A 247 -3.96 -26.43 0.42
N GLU A 248 -2.80 -25.76 0.49
CA GLU A 248 -1.54 -26.42 0.13
C GLU A 248 -1.06 -27.23 1.34
N GLU A 249 -1.10 -28.57 1.23
CA GLU A 249 -0.72 -29.51 2.30
C GLU A 249 0.72 -29.36 2.80
N SER A 250 1.54 -28.55 2.10
CA SER A 250 2.94 -28.26 2.42
C SER A 250 3.23 -26.80 2.79
N VAL A 251 2.22 -25.92 2.88
CA VAL A 251 2.46 -24.51 3.26
C VAL A 251 2.85 -24.41 4.72
N ASN A 252 3.90 -23.66 4.97
CA ASN A 252 4.41 -23.37 6.30
C ASN A 252 4.84 -21.91 6.33
N ASP A 253 3.85 -21.04 6.52
CA ASP A 253 4.02 -19.60 6.53
C ASP A 253 4.29 -19.11 7.94
N PHE A 254 5.33 -18.30 8.10
CA PHE A 254 5.85 -17.89 9.39
C PHE A 254 6.02 -16.39 9.42
N HIS A 255 5.54 -15.76 10.49
CA HIS A 255 5.76 -14.34 10.74
C HIS A 255 6.35 -14.19 12.14
N ILE A 256 7.21 -13.20 12.33
CA ILE A 256 7.84 -12.91 13.63
C ILE A 256 7.83 -11.42 13.89
N THR A 257 7.53 -11.04 15.13
CA THR A 257 7.33 -9.64 15.52
C THR A 257 7.88 -9.36 16.91
N ASP A 258 8.33 -8.14 17.14
CA ASP A 258 8.43 -7.61 18.49
C ASP A 258 7.05 -7.15 18.96
N LEU A 259 6.86 -7.14 20.27
CA LEU A 259 5.67 -6.61 20.94
C LEU A 259 5.94 -5.27 21.63
N SER A 260 7.15 -4.72 21.44
CA SER A 260 7.52 -3.37 21.91
C SER A 260 6.96 -2.27 21.04
N SER A 261 6.73 -2.51 19.75
CA SER A 261 6.20 -1.51 18.80
C SER A 261 4.73 -1.71 18.46
N ALA A 262 4.16 -2.88 18.74
CA ALA A 262 2.77 -3.20 18.43
C ALA A 262 2.12 -4.18 19.44
N SER A 263 0.81 -4.04 19.61
CA SER A 263 -0.01 -4.95 20.42
C SER A 263 -1.23 -5.49 19.66
N TYR A 264 -1.45 -5.06 18.42
CA TYR A 264 -2.57 -5.48 17.60
C TYR A 264 -2.09 -5.88 16.21
N PHE A 265 -2.71 -6.93 15.68
CA PHE A 265 -2.38 -7.48 14.38
C PHE A 265 -3.66 -7.96 13.70
N THR A 266 -3.67 -7.98 12.38
CA THR A 266 -4.71 -8.66 11.59
C THR A 266 -4.08 -9.79 10.80
N VAL A 267 -4.83 -10.87 10.55
CA VAL A 267 -4.44 -11.94 9.63
C VAL A 267 -5.51 -12.05 8.55
N THR A 268 -5.11 -12.03 7.29
CA THR A 268 -6.03 -12.19 6.16
C THR A 268 -5.65 -13.42 5.36
N SER A 269 -6.64 -14.25 5.03
CA SER A 269 -6.44 -15.36 4.10
C SER A 269 -6.14 -14.85 2.70
N PRO A 270 -5.56 -15.66 1.80
CA PRO A 270 -5.27 -15.22 0.44
C PRO A 270 -6.54 -15.12 -0.44
N GLY A 271 -7.65 -15.71 -0.01
CA GLY A 271 -8.95 -15.61 -0.67
C GLY A 271 -10.12 -15.74 0.30
N SER A 272 -11.25 -15.09 -0.01
CA SER A 272 -12.49 -15.17 0.78
C SER A 272 -13.17 -16.54 0.70
N GLY A 273 -12.90 -17.30 -0.37
CA GLY A 273 -13.40 -18.67 -0.57
C GLY A 273 -12.60 -19.75 0.16
N CYS A 274 -11.55 -19.39 0.91
CA CYS A 274 -10.77 -20.34 1.69
C CYS A 274 -11.64 -21.02 2.77
N SER A 275 -11.38 -22.31 3.02
CA SER A 275 -11.98 -23.01 4.18
C SER A 275 -11.48 -22.41 5.49
N ARG A 276 -12.26 -22.55 6.57
CA ARG A 276 -11.83 -22.14 7.92
C ARG A 276 -10.54 -22.88 8.31
N PHE A 277 -9.56 -22.15 8.83
CA PHE A 277 -8.28 -22.70 9.30
C PHE A 277 -7.81 -22.04 10.61
N GLN A 278 -6.72 -22.55 11.18
CA GLN A 278 -6.11 -21.99 12.38
C GLN A 278 -4.75 -21.39 12.03
N VAL A 279 -4.44 -20.25 12.64
CA VAL A 279 -3.09 -19.74 12.76
C VAL A 279 -2.62 -20.01 14.17
N GLU A 280 -1.46 -20.64 14.30
CA GLU A 280 -0.81 -20.90 15.58
C GLU A 280 -0.06 -19.65 16.03
N LEU A 281 -0.17 -19.29 17.30
CA LEU A 281 0.48 -18.13 17.91
C LEU A 281 1.40 -18.62 19.01
N SER A 282 2.65 -18.20 18.98
CA SER A 282 3.63 -18.54 19.99
C SER A 282 4.34 -17.29 20.49
N SER A 283 4.61 -17.26 21.78
CA SER A 283 5.32 -16.17 22.45
C SER A 283 6.17 -16.75 23.56
N GLU A 284 6.99 -15.91 24.20
CA GLU A 284 7.87 -16.36 25.28
C GLU A 284 7.11 -16.89 26.49
N LYS A 285 5.86 -16.45 26.68
CA LYS A 285 5.04 -16.79 27.86
C LYS A 285 3.87 -17.71 27.55
N ARG A 286 3.31 -17.67 26.33
CA ARG A 286 2.04 -18.33 26.02
C ARG A 286 1.93 -18.75 24.56
N ASN A 287 1.30 -19.89 24.35
CA ASN A 287 0.85 -20.34 23.03
C ASN A 287 -0.69 -20.29 22.97
N SER A 288 -1.21 -19.98 21.79
CA SER A 288 -2.65 -19.94 21.50
C SER A 288 -2.91 -20.21 20.02
N ASN A 289 -4.16 -20.35 19.63
CA ASN A 289 -4.57 -20.46 18.24
C ASN A 289 -5.60 -19.37 17.92
N LEU A 290 -5.50 -18.81 16.71
CA LEU A 290 -6.46 -17.87 16.15
C LEU A 290 -7.21 -18.58 15.03
N THR A 291 -8.52 -18.61 15.14
CA THR A 291 -9.37 -19.13 14.07
C THR A 291 -9.54 -18.07 13.00
N ILE A 292 -9.20 -18.41 11.76
CA ILE A 292 -9.46 -17.59 10.59
C ILE A 292 -10.71 -18.11 9.90
N GLU A 293 -11.68 -17.22 9.71
CA GLU A 293 -12.91 -17.49 8.95
C GLU A 293 -12.94 -16.58 7.71
N PRO A 294 -12.37 -17.01 6.57
CA PRO A 294 -12.17 -16.20 5.37
C PRO A 294 -13.43 -15.50 4.82
N GLY A 295 -14.60 -16.10 5.03
CA GLY A 295 -15.90 -15.51 4.66
C GLY A 295 -16.41 -14.43 5.63
N LYS A 296 -15.62 -14.04 6.64
CA LYS A 296 -15.93 -13.00 7.63
C LYS A 296 -14.83 -11.95 7.69
N SER A 297 -15.17 -10.79 8.24
CA SER A 297 -14.20 -9.74 8.53
C SER A 297 -13.16 -10.23 9.53
N GLN A 298 -11.89 -9.97 9.27
CA GLN A 298 -10.80 -10.25 10.20
C GLN A 298 -10.55 -9.01 11.06
N GLU A 299 -10.94 -9.10 12.32
CA GLU A 299 -10.74 -8.03 13.29
C GLU A 299 -9.31 -8.05 13.86
N PRO A 300 -8.75 -6.89 14.25
CA PRO A 300 -7.47 -6.85 14.95
C PRO A 300 -7.54 -7.64 16.25
N PHE A 301 -6.66 -8.62 16.42
CA PHE A 301 -6.55 -9.38 17.66
C PHE A 301 -5.47 -8.78 18.58
N TYR A 302 -5.75 -8.78 19.88
CA TYR A 302 -4.84 -8.24 20.89
C TYR A 302 -3.77 -9.26 21.28
N PHE A 303 -2.50 -8.85 21.22
CA PHE A 303 -1.35 -9.67 21.54
C PHE A 303 -0.21 -8.81 22.12
N ALA A 304 -0.33 -8.40 23.38
CA ALA A 304 0.57 -7.40 23.98
C ALA A 304 1.74 -7.97 24.81
N LYS A 305 2.81 -7.17 24.88
CA LYS A 305 4.06 -7.46 25.60
C LYS A 305 3.86 -7.96 27.03
N GLY A 306 3.00 -7.30 27.82
CA GLY A 306 2.77 -7.66 29.22
C GLY A 306 2.36 -9.13 29.42
N LEU A 307 1.55 -9.64 28.49
CA LEU A 307 0.99 -10.98 28.52
C LEU A 307 1.89 -12.03 27.83
N HIS A 308 2.68 -11.60 26.84
CA HIS A 308 3.32 -12.52 25.90
C HIS A 308 4.86 -12.50 25.92
N GLY A 309 5.49 -11.49 26.53
CA GLY A 309 6.94 -11.29 26.47
C GLY A 309 7.34 -10.28 25.39
N ASP A 310 8.62 -10.21 25.05
CA ASP A 310 9.14 -9.19 24.12
C ASP A 310 8.84 -9.50 22.66
N VAL A 311 8.70 -10.78 22.32
CA VAL A 311 8.61 -11.27 20.94
C VAL A 311 7.54 -12.34 20.77
N ALA A 312 7.02 -12.43 19.55
CA ALA A 312 6.00 -13.41 19.17
C ALA A 312 6.23 -13.91 17.75
N ALA A 313 5.70 -15.10 17.46
CA ALA A 313 5.65 -15.68 16.14
C ALA A 313 4.24 -16.21 15.83
N PHE A 314 3.90 -16.16 14.54
CA PHE A 314 2.64 -16.65 13.99
C PHE A 314 2.95 -17.68 12.91
N ARG A 315 2.22 -18.80 12.89
CA ARG A 315 2.39 -19.88 11.90
C ARG A 315 1.06 -20.27 11.28
N SER A 316 0.98 -20.22 9.95
CA SER A 316 -0.11 -20.82 9.16
C SER A 316 0.38 -22.08 8.45
N ARG A 317 -0.37 -23.17 8.58
CA ARG A 317 -0.10 -24.45 7.88
C ARG A 317 -1.02 -24.71 6.69
N ASN A 318 -1.94 -23.78 6.42
CA ASN A 318 -3.03 -23.99 5.47
C ASN A 318 -2.88 -23.11 4.23
N ALA A 319 -2.39 -21.89 4.42
CA ALA A 319 -2.32 -20.87 3.39
C ALA A 319 -1.24 -19.84 3.72
N LEU A 320 -0.69 -19.19 2.69
CA LEU A 320 0.11 -17.98 2.85
C LEU A 320 -0.84 -16.86 3.28
N VAL A 321 -0.57 -16.24 4.42
CA VAL A 321 -1.46 -15.24 5.02
C VAL A 321 -0.82 -13.87 5.00
N GLU A 322 -1.64 -12.86 4.73
CA GLU A 322 -1.19 -11.47 4.80
C GLU A 322 -1.44 -10.94 6.21
N MET A 323 -0.39 -10.43 6.83
CA MET A 323 -0.46 -9.89 8.19
C MET A 323 -0.16 -8.39 8.18
N VAL A 324 -1.03 -7.63 8.85
CA VAL A 324 -0.84 -6.19 9.08
C VAL A 324 -0.61 -5.99 10.56
N ARG A 325 0.43 -5.22 10.88
CA ARG A 325 0.75 -4.74 12.21
C ARG A 325 0.03 -3.41 12.42
N TYR A 326 -0.76 -3.35 13.49
CA TYR A 326 -1.31 -2.10 14.00
C TYR A 326 -0.49 -1.69 15.22
N GLY A 327 0.51 -0.85 14.95
CA GLY A 327 1.52 -0.44 15.90
C GLY A 327 1.11 0.74 16.78
N GLY A 328 1.84 0.94 17.87
CA GLY A 328 1.70 2.05 18.82
C GLY A 328 0.45 1.99 19.73
N PHE A 329 -0.69 1.54 19.22
CA PHE A 329 -1.91 1.46 20.02
C PHE A 329 -1.77 0.47 21.18
N SER A 330 -2.09 0.94 22.39
CA SER A 330 -1.93 0.20 23.66
C SER A 330 -0.48 -0.20 24.01
N VAL A 331 0.50 0.42 23.37
CA VAL A 331 1.92 0.38 23.76
C VAL A 331 2.24 1.62 24.59
N SER A 332 3.24 1.56 25.47
CA SER A 332 3.72 2.75 26.19
C SER A 332 4.31 3.76 25.20
N GLY A 333 3.53 4.80 24.87
CA GLY A 333 3.86 5.80 23.85
C GLY A 333 2.62 6.08 23.01
N SER A 334 2.03 7.26 23.14
CA SER A 334 0.72 7.57 22.54
C SER A 334 0.83 7.81 21.03
N GLY A 335 1.13 6.80 20.21
CA GLY A 335 1.19 6.88 18.75
C GLY A 335 0.47 5.71 18.08
N ALA A 336 0.27 5.74 16.76
CA ALA A 336 -0.20 4.59 16.01
C ALA A 336 0.22 4.63 14.54
N PHE A 337 0.55 3.47 13.99
CA PHE A 337 1.00 3.29 12.61
C PHE A 337 0.43 1.99 12.03
N LEU A 338 0.52 1.83 10.70
CA LEU A 338 0.20 0.58 10.01
C LEU A 338 1.41 0.12 9.21
N ASP A 339 1.79 -1.14 9.34
CA ASP A 339 2.82 -1.74 8.49
C ASP A 339 2.48 -3.17 8.12
N ASN A 340 3.08 -3.67 7.05
CA ASN A 340 3.07 -5.10 6.78
C ASN A 340 3.87 -5.84 7.86
N LEU A 341 3.52 -7.10 8.09
CA LEU A 341 4.37 -8.03 8.83
C LEU A 341 4.82 -9.14 7.87
N PRO A 342 5.93 -8.95 7.14
CA PRO A 342 6.36 -9.92 6.14
C PRO A 342 6.61 -11.32 6.71
N SER A 343 6.42 -12.32 5.87
CA SER A 343 6.78 -13.70 6.18
C SER A 343 8.30 -13.85 6.31
N VAL A 344 8.74 -14.84 7.08
CA VAL A 344 10.15 -15.27 7.17
C VAL A 344 10.69 -15.64 5.79
N ASN A 345 9.83 -16.12 4.88
CA ASN A 345 10.22 -16.43 3.51
C ASN A 345 10.56 -15.19 2.67
N GLN A 346 10.28 -13.98 3.19
CA GLN A 346 10.54 -12.68 2.58
C GLN A 346 11.74 -11.95 3.20
N PHE A 347 12.48 -12.62 4.08
CA PHE A 347 13.71 -12.07 4.65
C PHE A 347 14.75 -11.81 3.56
N VAL A 348 15.52 -10.76 3.75
CA VAL A 348 16.53 -10.27 2.81
C VAL A 348 17.94 -10.62 3.28
N THR A 349 18.91 -10.44 2.40
CA THR A 349 20.34 -10.48 2.72
C THR A 349 21.05 -9.27 2.13
N GLY A 350 22.31 -9.05 2.50
CA GLY A 350 23.13 -7.93 2.02
C GLY A 350 22.83 -6.64 2.77
N VAL A 351 22.79 -5.51 2.07
CA VAL A 351 22.64 -4.16 2.65
C VAL A 351 21.17 -3.73 2.61
N THR A 352 20.64 -3.21 3.71
CA THR A 352 19.32 -2.58 3.77
C THR A 352 19.47 -1.17 4.32
N PRO A 353 19.12 -0.13 3.52
CA PRO A 353 19.05 1.22 4.03
C PRO A 353 17.79 1.39 4.88
N TYR A 354 17.84 2.24 5.89
CA TYR A 354 16.67 2.66 6.63
C TYR A 354 16.83 4.10 7.13
N LEU A 355 15.73 4.69 7.56
CA LEU A 355 15.68 6.05 8.09
C LEU A 355 15.26 6.03 9.55
N SER A 356 15.76 7.01 10.29
CA SER A 356 15.25 7.40 11.58
C SER A 356 15.08 8.92 11.62
N PHE A 357 13.94 9.40 12.14
CA PHE A 357 13.69 10.84 12.26
C PHE A 357 13.99 11.37 13.64
N ARG A 358 14.05 10.51 14.66
CA ARG A 358 14.31 10.91 16.05
C ARG A 358 15.39 10.06 16.69
N ILE A 359 16.09 10.66 17.65
CA ILE A 359 17.22 10.05 18.37
C ILE A 359 16.81 8.84 19.25
N ASP A 360 15.52 8.63 19.45
CA ASP A 360 14.92 7.55 20.25
C ASP A 360 14.12 6.55 19.40
N ASP A 361 14.20 6.63 18.07
CA ASP A 361 13.66 5.58 17.22
C ASP A 361 14.39 4.26 17.49
N SER A 362 13.65 3.17 17.34
CA SER A 362 14.13 1.81 17.54
C SER A 362 14.20 1.07 16.22
N LEU A 363 15.34 0.43 15.98
CA LEU A 363 15.52 -0.59 14.94
C LEU A 363 15.41 -1.97 15.59
N THR A 364 14.35 -2.70 15.30
CA THR A 364 14.23 -4.12 15.65
C THR A 364 14.77 -4.98 14.53
N ILE A 365 15.58 -5.98 14.88
CA ILE A 365 16.21 -6.88 13.93
C ILE A 365 15.84 -8.31 14.28
N PHE A 366 15.33 -9.06 13.31
CA PHE A 366 15.20 -10.52 13.39
C PHE A 366 16.03 -11.15 12.28
N GLY A 367 16.74 -12.22 12.57
CA GLY A 367 17.48 -12.97 11.56
C GLY A 367 17.86 -14.36 11.99
N ASP A 368 18.57 -15.04 11.09
CA ASP A 368 19.20 -16.33 11.34
C ASP A 368 20.53 -16.20 12.12
N GLN A 369 21.17 -17.34 12.37
CA GLN A 369 22.46 -17.37 13.08
C GLN A 369 23.59 -16.70 12.30
N ALA A 370 23.54 -16.76 10.97
CA ALA A 370 24.51 -16.05 10.13
C ALA A 370 24.38 -14.53 10.33
N THR A 371 23.15 -14.04 10.51
CA THR A 371 22.87 -12.64 10.82
C THR A 371 23.45 -12.24 12.16
N SER A 372 23.20 -12.99 13.22
CA SER A 372 23.76 -12.65 14.54
C SER A 372 25.30 -12.58 14.55
N ASN A 373 25.95 -13.35 13.67
CA ASN A 373 27.41 -13.42 13.60
C ASN A 373 28.03 -12.35 12.69
N THR A 374 27.29 -11.79 11.74
CA THR A 374 27.84 -10.95 10.66
C THR A 374 27.21 -9.56 10.58
N ALA A 375 26.13 -9.31 11.30
CA ALA A 375 25.39 -8.07 11.25
C ALA A 375 26.24 -6.84 11.62
N LYS A 376 26.12 -5.81 10.79
CA LYS A 376 26.71 -4.50 11.01
C LYS A 376 25.67 -3.40 10.79
N ASN A 377 25.64 -2.42 11.68
CA ASN A 377 24.91 -1.17 11.49
C ASN A 377 25.93 -0.04 11.28
N ASP A 378 25.90 0.60 10.10
CA ASP A 378 26.88 1.62 9.69
C ASP A 378 28.33 1.15 9.85
N GLY A 379 28.58 -0.11 9.48
CA GLY A 379 29.90 -0.74 9.58
C GLY A 379 30.27 -1.21 10.99
N THR A 380 29.51 -0.84 12.03
CA THR A 380 29.75 -1.27 13.41
C THR A 380 29.04 -2.59 13.69
N ALA A 381 29.74 -3.56 14.29
CA ALA A 381 29.17 -4.85 14.62
C ALA A 381 27.97 -4.71 15.58
N VAL A 382 26.86 -5.39 15.24
CA VAL A 382 25.67 -5.43 16.09
C VAL A 382 25.85 -6.51 17.15
N THR A 383 25.66 -6.16 18.42
CA THR A 383 25.80 -7.05 19.58
C THR A 383 24.47 -7.19 20.34
N GLY A 384 24.45 -7.96 21.43
CA GLY A 384 23.26 -8.12 22.28
C GLY A 384 22.19 -9.07 21.73
N TRP A 385 22.57 -9.96 20.81
CA TRP A 385 21.66 -10.95 20.22
C TRP A 385 21.10 -11.93 21.26
N LYS A 386 19.78 -12.11 21.24
CA LYS A 386 19.09 -13.16 21.98
C LYS A 386 18.57 -14.20 21.01
N GLN A 387 18.94 -15.46 21.25
CA GLN A 387 18.36 -16.59 20.55
C GLN A 387 16.96 -16.86 21.11
N ILE A 388 15.99 -16.98 20.21
CA ILE A 388 14.60 -17.32 20.52
C ILE A 388 14.20 -18.53 19.69
N LYS A 389 13.32 -19.37 20.24
CA LYS A 389 12.87 -20.61 19.61
C LYS A 389 11.36 -20.64 19.52
N PHE A 390 10.84 -20.73 18.30
CA PHE A 390 9.41 -20.84 18.03
C PHE A 390 9.19 -21.95 17.00
N PHE A 391 8.18 -22.80 17.23
CA PHE A 391 7.68 -23.72 16.20
C PHE A 391 8.76 -24.57 15.50
N ASP A 392 9.77 -25.01 16.26
CA ASP A 392 10.94 -25.79 15.83
C ASP A 392 12.04 -25.01 15.07
N ARG A 393 11.92 -23.68 14.97
CA ARG A 393 12.92 -22.79 14.37
C ARG A 393 13.61 -21.94 15.42
N SER A 394 14.90 -21.67 15.20
CA SER A 394 15.66 -20.70 15.98
C SER A 394 15.75 -19.39 15.19
N PHE A 395 15.48 -18.29 15.86
CA PHE A 395 15.73 -16.93 15.37
C PHE A 395 16.65 -16.22 16.35
N TYR A 396 17.32 -15.18 15.86
CA TYR A 396 18.14 -14.29 16.66
C TYR A 396 17.54 -12.90 16.52
N TYR A 397 17.30 -12.25 17.66
CA TYR A 397 16.77 -10.90 17.68
C TYR A 397 17.59 -9.97 18.56
N THR A 398 17.57 -8.69 18.21
CA THR A 398 18.09 -7.58 19.01
C THR A 398 17.35 -6.30 18.62
N THR A 399 17.46 -5.29 19.46
CA THR A 399 16.90 -3.95 19.20
C THR A 399 17.98 -2.92 19.44
N LEU A 400 18.08 -1.95 18.53
CA LEU A 400 19.01 -0.83 18.62
C LEU A 400 18.22 0.46 18.77
N VAL A 401 18.70 1.36 19.63
CA VAL A 401 18.31 2.77 19.57
C VAL A 401 19.19 3.42 18.52
N VAL A 402 18.59 4.10 17.56
CA VAL A 402 19.29 4.68 16.41
C VAL A 402 19.19 6.20 16.43
N SER A 403 20.24 6.87 15.98
CA SER A 403 20.22 8.32 15.83
C SER A 403 19.32 8.72 14.66
N SER A 404 18.89 9.99 14.60
CA SER A 404 18.23 10.50 13.40
C SER A 404 19.20 10.52 12.21
N GLY A 405 18.74 10.08 11.05
CA GLY A 405 19.49 10.08 9.80
C GLY A 405 19.16 8.91 8.88
N VAL A 406 19.99 8.78 7.84
CA VAL A 406 20.06 7.57 7.00
C VAL A 406 21.11 6.62 7.56
N HIS A 407 20.74 5.35 7.61
CA HIS A 407 21.55 4.28 8.15
C HIS A 407 21.58 3.10 7.20
N PHE A 408 22.62 2.28 7.30
CA PHE A 408 22.81 1.10 6.48
C PHE A 408 23.10 -0.11 7.35
N PHE A 409 22.09 -0.97 7.50
CA PHE A 409 22.27 -2.28 8.09
C PHE A 409 22.79 -3.25 7.03
N SER A 410 23.63 -4.21 7.43
CA SER A 410 24.10 -5.25 6.54
C SER A 410 24.37 -6.55 7.27
N SER A 411 24.15 -7.67 6.58
CA SER A 411 24.40 -9.02 7.07
C SER A 411 24.53 -9.98 5.88
N SER A 412 25.34 -11.05 6.04
CA SER A 412 25.38 -12.14 5.05
C SER A 412 24.34 -13.24 5.33
N GLY A 413 23.64 -13.17 6.46
CA GLY A 413 22.50 -14.03 6.79
C GLY A 413 21.18 -13.49 6.24
N GLN A 414 20.11 -14.22 6.51
CA GLN A 414 18.74 -13.79 6.22
C GLN A 414 18.14 -13.03 7.40
N TYR A 415 17.61 -11.84 7.12
CA TYR A 415 17.07 -10.94 8.15
C TYR A 415 15.88 -10.12 7.66
N ILE A 416 15.17 -9.55 8.64
CA ILE A 416 14.21 -8.47 8.44
C ILE A 416 14.48 -7.38 9.47
N LEU A 417 14.21 -6.15 9.06
CA LEU A 417 14.29 -4.97 9.91
C LEU A 417 12.89 -4.41 10.12
N HIS A 418 12.66 -3.81 11.27
CA HIS A 418 11.51 -2.94 11.48
C HIS A 418 11.97 -1.68 12.21
N VAL A 419 11.71 -0.54 11.60
CA VAL A 419 11.94 0.77 12.23
C VAL A 419 10.65 1.18 12.92
N SER A 420 10.74 1.67 14.15
CA SER A 420 9.61 2.29 14.84
C SER A 420 10.01 3.45 15.71
N GLY A 421 9.12 4.44 15.80
CA GLY A 421 9.26 5.59 16.69
C GLY A 421 7.89 5.92 17.28
N LEU A 422 7.81 6.13 18.59
CA LEU A 422 6.55 6.36 19.29
C LEU A 422 6.70 7.47 20.32
N SER A 423 5.93 8.55 20.16
CA SER A 423 5.82 9.63 21.14
C SER A 423 4.40 10.19 21.17
N SER A 424 4.16 11.18 22.04
CA SER A 424 2.83 11.77 22.23
C SER A 424 2.28 12.53 21.03
N ASN A 425 3.03 12.79 19.96
CA ASN A 425 2.58 13.47 18.72
C ASN A 425 3.35 12.96 17.49
N TYR A 426 3.87 11.75 17.55
CA TYR A 426 4.64 11.18 16.45
C TYR A 426 4.61 9.67 16.55
N SER A 427 4.26 9.05 15.45
CA SER A 427 4.44 7.62 15.23
C SER A 427 5.06 7.40 13.88
N GLN A 428 5.89 6.36 13.82
CA GLN A 428 6.26 5.74 12.57
C GLN A 428 6.40 4.24 12.81
N GLY A 429 6.09 3.45 11.79
CA GLY A 429 6.53 2.07 11.76
C GLY A 429 6.56 1.55 10.34
N PHE A 430 7.71 1.03 9.92
CA PHE A 430 7.83 0.47 8.58
C PHE A 430 8.93 -0.58 8.48
N THR A 431 8.73 -1.49 7.54
CA THR A 431 9.69 -2.50 7.14
C THR A 431 10.45 -2.02 5.91
N PRO A 432 11.74 -1.65 6.01
CA PRO A 432 12.45 -0.93 4.96
C PRO A 432 12.74 -1.78 3.71
N ARG A 433 13.00 -3.08 3.88
CA ARG A 433 13.31 -3.98 2.77
C ARG A 433 12.85 -5.40 3.03
N PHE A 434 12.21 -6.00 2.03
CA PHE A 434 11.80 -7.39 2.02
C PHE A 434 11.78 -7.94 0.59
N VAL A 435 11.91 -9.25 0.44
CA VAL A 435 11.82 -9.96 -0.84
C VAL A 435 10.36 -10.30 -1.13
N TRP A 436 9.96 -10.22 -2.39
CA TRP A 436 8.71 -10.74 -2.91
C TRP A 436 8.97 -11.79 -3.99
N LYS A 437 8.43 -12.98 -3.75
CA LYS A 437 8.64 -14.18 -4.58
C LYS A 437 7.50 -14.42 -5.57
N GLY A 438 6.88 -13.35 -6.05
CA GLY A 438 5.88 -13.41 -7.10
C GLY A 438 6.48 -13.26 -8.48
N THR A 439 5.66 -13.41 -9.52
CA THR A 439 6.08 -13.15 -10.89
C THR A 439 6.18 -11.64 -11.10
N ALA A 440 7.39 -11.15 -11.39
CA ALA A 440 7.63 -9.73 -11.64
C ALA A 440 6.65 -9.17 -12.70
N ALA A 441 6.08 -8.01 -12.42
CA ALA A 441 5.27 -7.30 -13.41
C ALA A 441 6.13 -6.87 -14.61
N PRO A 442 5.54 -6.75 -15.82
CA PRO A 442 6.19 -6.10 -16.94
C PRO A 442 6.66 -4.69 -16.54
N THR A 443 7.81 -4.27 -17.08
CA THR A 443 8.30 -2.90 -16.89
C THR A 443 7.24 -1.89 -17.35
N PRO A 444 6.89 -0.88 -16.54
CA PRO A 444 6.00 0.19 -16.95
C PRO A 444 6.50 0.84 -18.23
N ILE A 445 5.59 1.30 -19.09
CA ILE A 445 5.95 2.22 -20.17
C ILE A 445 6.14 3.58 -19.50
N PRO A 446 7.33 4.22 -19.57
CA PRO A 446 7.52 5.55 -19.01
C PRO A 446 6.48 6.50 -19.59
N PRO A 447 5.89 7.41 -18.80
CA PRO A 447 4.94 8.39 -19.33
C PRO A 447 5.65 9.21 -20.42
N SER A 448 5.13 9.15 -21.64
CA SER A 448 5.65 9.94 -22.76
C SER A 448 5.44 11.43 -22.46
N PRO A 449 6.47 12.28 -22.53
CA PRO A 449 6.32 13.72 -22.37
C PRO A 449 5.73 14.32 -23.65
N SER A 450 4.48 14.00 -23.98
CA SER A 450 3.76 14.60 -25.11
C SER A 450 2.57 15.42 -24.62
N GLY A 451 2.89 16.47 -23.86
CA GLY A 451 2.07 17.67 -23.73
C GLY A 451 2.56 18.73 -24.72
N GLN A 452 2.49 18.46 -26.03
CA GLN A 452 2.52 19.50 -27.05
C GLN A 452 1.25 19.38 -27.87
N THR A 453 0.41 20.39 -27.75
CA THR A 453 -0.76 20.64 -28.59
C THR A 453 -0.34 20.55 -30.06
N ALA A 454 -0.67 19.44 -30.72
CA ALA A 454 -0.46 19.31 -32.15
C ALA A 454 -1.52 20.15 -32.85
N THR A 455 -1.12 21.35 -33.30
CA THR A 455 -1.85 22.10 -34.33
C THR A 455 -2.05 21.18 -35.53
N PRO A 456 -3.27 21.04 -36.08
CA PRO A 456 -3.51 20.09 -37.18
C PRO A 456 -2.78 20.57 -38.44
N THR A 457 -1.64 19.95 -38.75
CA THR A 457 -0.98 20.14 -40.04
C THR A 457 -1.78 19.42 -41.10
N ARG A 458 -2.47 20.20 -41.93
CA ARG A 458 -3.18 19.77 -43.14
C ARG A 458 -2.24 18.95 -44.03
N VAL A 459 -2.48 17.64 -44.14
CA VAL A 459 -1.79 16.79 -45.12
C VAL A 459 -2.52 16.89 -46.45
N THR A 460 -1.85 17.47 -47.45
CA THR A 460 -2.27 17.44 -48.85
C THR A 460 -1.87 16.09 -49.45
N PRO A 461 -2.78 15.31 -50.08
CA PRO A 461 -2.40 14.03 -50.67
C PRO A 461 -1.64 14.27 -51.98
N THR A 462 -0.34 13.97 -52.01
CA THR A 462 0.40 13.73 -53.25
C THR A 462 0.26 12.26 -53.60
N GLY A 463 -0.56 11.97 -54.61
CA GLY A 463 -0.76 10.62 -55.12
C GLY A 463 0.50 10.08 -55.79
N GLN A 464 0.91 8.86 -55.40
CA GLN A 464 1.57 7.91 -56.30
C GLN A 464 1.09 6.50 -55.95
N SER A 465 0.55 5.83 -56.97
CA SER A 465 0.10 4.45 -56.96
C SER A 465 1.32 3.53 -57.03
N VAL A 466 1.41 2.55 -56.12
CA VAL A 466 2.40 1.46 -56.21
C VAL A 466 1.66 0.13 -56.23
N THR A 467 1.82 -0.60 -57.33
CA THR A 467 1.23 -1.93 -57.57
C THR A 467 2.08 -3.01 -56.86
N PRO A 468 1.51 -3.89 -56.01
CA PRO A 468 2.26 -5.01 -55.45
C PRO A 468 2.31 -6.19 -56.44
N THR A 469 3.53 -6.64 -56.74
CA THR A 469 3.81 -7.86 -57.51
C THR A 469 3.80 -9.08 -56.59
N GLY A 470 2.93 -10.05 -56.90
CA GLY A 470 3.05 -11.50 -56.68
C GLY A 470 3.54 -12.04 -55.32
N VAL A 471 2.62 -12.60 -54.53
CA VAL A 471 2.94 -13.64 -53.54
C VAL A 471 1.91 -14.78 -53.65
N THR A 472 2.40 -15.99 -53.87
CA THR A 472 1.64 -17.23 -54.02
C THR A 472 1.23 -17.80 -52.64
N PRO A 473 -0.05 -18.08 -52.35
CA PRO A 473 -0.44 -18.76 -51.11
C PRO A 473 -0.44 -20.29 -51.28
N THR A 474 0.38 -20.99 -50.52
CA THR A 474 0.27 -22.44 -50.29
C THR A 474 -0.72 -22.72 -49.16
N GLY A 475 -1.88 -23.31 -49.52
CA GLY A 475 -2.63 -24.29 -48.72
C GLY A 475 -3.37 -23.82 -47.47
N GLN A 476 -4.69 -23.66 -47.56
CA GLN A 476 -5.72 -24.67 -47.22
C GLN A 476 -7.08 -23.96 -47.11
N SER A 477 -8.03 -24.45 -47.89
CA SER A 477 -9.41 -23.98 -47.96
C SER A 477 -10.20 -24.49 -46.77
N VAL A 478 -10.85 -23.60 -46.02
CA VAL A 478 -11.93 -23.95 -45.08
C VAL A 478 -13.17 -23.15 -45.48
N THR A 479 -14.22 -23.89 -45.85
CA THR A 479 -15.51 -23.38 -46.31
C THR A 479 -16.33 -22.83 -45.13
N PRO A 480 -16.88 -21.60 -45.18
CA PRO A 480 -17.85 -21.14 -44.20
C PRO A 480 -19.27 -21.57 -44.60
N THR A 481 -19.91 -22.40 -43.78
CA THR A 481 -21.36 -22.67 -43.84
C THR A 481 -22.09 -21.56 -43.08
N GLY A 482 -22.39 -20.46 -43.75
CA GLY A 482 -23.23 -19.38 -43.21
C GLY A 482 -24.66 -19.47 -43.73
N GLN A 483 -25.57 -20.05 -42.94
CA GLN A 483 -27.01 -19.87 -43.15
C GLN A 483 -27.42 -18.48 -42.65
N SER A 484 -28.10 -17.74 -43.53
CA SER A 484 -28.76 -16.47 -43.25
C SER A 484 -30.03 -16.72 -42.42
N VAL A 485 -30.12 -16.10 -41.25
CA VAL A 485 -31.36 -16.02 -40.46
C VAL A 485 -31.64 -14.55 -40.15
N ARG A 486 -32.79 -14.07 -40.65
CA ARG A 486 -33.37 -12.75 -40.42
C ARG A 486 -34.26 -12.81 -39.17
N PRO A 487 -34.12 -11.89 -38.21
CA PRO A 487 -35.20 -11.58 -37.28
C PRO A 487 -35.97 -10.34 -37.76
N SER A 488 -37.25 -10.53 -38.00
CA SER A 488 -38.27 -9.48 -38.07
C SER A 488 -38.71 -9.10 -36.67
N GLY A 489 -38.63 -7.81 -36.30
CA GLY A 489 -39.23 -7.27 -35.08
C GLY A 489 -39.25 -5.74 -35.12
N SER A 490 -40.45 -5.17 -35.17
CA SER A 490 -40.73 -3.73 -35.17
C SER A 490 -40.29 -3.05 -33.85
N PRO A 491 -39.97 -1.73 -33.89
CA PRO A 491 -39.49 -1.00 -32.71
C PRO A 491 -40.64 -0.64 -31.77
N THR A 492 -40.55 -1.10 -30.52
CA THR A 492 -41.43 -0.64 -29.44
C THR A 492 -40.85 0.64 -28.83
N THR A 493 -41.60 1.72 -28.96
CA THR A 493 -41.35 3.02 -28.32
C THR A 493 -41.51 2.88 -26.81
N VAL A 494 -40.46 3.18 -26.03
CA VAL A 494 -40.60 3.40 -24.58
C VAL A 494 -40.30 4.87 -24.29
N VAL A 495 -41.33 5.50 -23.76
CA VAL A 495 -41.44 6.91 -23.38
C VAL A 495 -40.53 7.21 -22.18
N THR A 496 -39.71 8.24 -22.34
CA THR A 496 -38.96 8.92 -21.26
C THR A 496 -39.94 9.66 -20.34
N PRO A 497 -39.84 9.53 -19.00
CA PRO A 497 -40.50 10.46 -18.09
C PRO A 497 -39.73 11.80 -18.04
N PRO A 498 -40.42 12.94 -17.86
CA PRO A 498 -39.80 14.26 -17.94
C PRO A 498 -39.00 14.63 -16.69
N LYS A 499 -38.02 15.52 -16.91
CA LYS A 499 -37.32 16.32 -15.89
C LYS A 499 -38.32 17.05 -15.00
N SER A 500 -38.21 16.92 -13.68
CA SER A 500 -38.79 17.89 -12.73
C SER A 500 -37.69 18.80 -12.20
N GLY A 501 -37.79 20.08 -12.55
CA GLY A 501 -37.10 21.16 -11.86
C GLY A 501 -37.72 21.43 -10.49
N SER A 502 -36.93 22.12 -9.68
CA SER A 502 -37.16 22.68 -8.35
C SER A 502 -38.61 23.12 -8.04
N ASN A 503 -39.02 22.89 -6.78
CA ASN A 503 -39.49 23.98 -5.92
C ASN A 503 -39.28 23.64 -4.44
N ALA A 504 -38.89 24.69 -3.72
CA ALA A 504 -38.72 24.78 -2.29
C ALA A 504 -40.07 24.78 -1.53
N ALA A 505 -39.95 24.69 -0.20
CA ALA A 505 -40.99 24.76 0.82
C ALA A 505 -41.71 23.43 1.13
N GLU A 506 -41.22 22.75 2.17
CA GLU A 506 -41.98 22.26 3.34
C GLU A 506 -41.15 21.23 4.12
N ALA A 507 -40.39 21.70 5.12
CA ALA A 507 -39.88 20.87 6.22
C ALA A 507 -39.53 21.79 7.39
N PHE A 508 -40.56 22.47 7.92
CA PHE A 508 -40.52 23.07 9.25
C PHE A 508 -41.36 22.17 10.14
N VAL A 509 -40.93 22.00 11.40
CA VAL A 509 -41.50 21.16 12.47
C VAL A 509 -40.84 19.77 12.56
N GLY A 510 -39.78 19.70 13.38
CA GLY A 510 -39.20 18.42 13.79
C GLY A 510 -37.81 18.49 14.43
N LEU A 511 -37.41 19.63 15.03
CA LEU A 511 -36.09 19.73 15.68
C LEU A 511 -36.07 20.74 16.84
N ILE A 512 -36.95 20.54 17.82
CA ILE A 512 -36.79 21.10 19.18
C ILE A 512 -37.32 20.07 20.18
N ALA A 513 -36.50 19.07 20.52
CA ALA A 513 -36.72 18.20 21.68
C ALA A 513 -35.50 17.32 21.98
N MET A 514 -34.30 17.90 22.11
CA MET A 514 -33.20 17.22 22.83
C MET A 514 -32.10 18.19 23.29
N ALA A 515 -32.51 19.37 23.77
CA ALA A 515 -31.63 20.31 24.48
C ALA A 515 -32.40 20.84 25.69
N LEU A 516 -32.70 19.95 26.64
CA LEU A 516 -33.20 20.25 27.99
C LEU A 516 -33.22 18.93 28.80
N TYR A 517 -32.04 18.39 29.11
CA TYR A 517 -31.91 17.35 30.16
C TYR A 517 -30.66 17.51 31.03
N PHE A 518 -30.10 18.71 31.10
CA PHE A 518 -29.07 19.08 32.08
C PHE A 518 -29.28 20.51 32.56
N ALA A 519 -30.41 20.73 33.23
CA ALA A 519 -30.65 21.83 34.16
C ALA A 519 -32.00 21.62 34.85
N LEU A 520 -32.02 20.75 35.87
CA LEU A 520 -32.90 20.75 37.06
C LEU A 520 -32.92 19.34 37.65
N ILE A 521 -31.92 18.99 38.46
CA ILE A 521 -32.14 18.35 39.77
C ILE A 521 -31.08 18.94 40.70
N ILE A 522 -31.58 19.36 41.85
CA ILE A 522 -30.90 19.80 43.09
C ILE A 522 -29.84 18.81 43.54
#